data_AF-A0A8H7KTC6-F1
#
_entry.id   AF-A0A8H7KTC6-F1
#
_cell.length_a   1.000
_cell.length_b   1.000
_cell.length_c   1.000
_cell.angle_alpha   90.00
_cell.angle_beta   90.00
_cell.angle_gamma   90.00
#
_symmetry.space_group_name_H-M   'P 1'
#
loop_
_entity.id
_entity.type
_entity.pdbx_description
1 polymer ?
#
loop_
_entity_poly.entity_id
_entity_poly.type
_entity_poly.pdbx_seq_one_letter_code
_entity_poly.pdbx_strand_id
1 'polypeptide(L)'
;MPRFRRTQPAPASLGDHINERLTFFGMVGVVMAALKLKDRWDDYRELPADEEGAVRLPASPNTQPRELDDVSMVDTTLPRPRRAKRRACCMCCGVDCTIFWKAIGIVVLLFTLWNSVKLVKWLLTPTPTGLEGLPAFGTSLGCAEAPHLFGGAPQTYLIPVSDAASSLTLHLAGAALGTLTVTNGPALTLDLTLRTDSAALLAGVAFDVAPSAGGNTATLTTPAVGAGCMRFDATLSVPASLRSLQINAAALTQIQMHPHAHIGLDALGVALSTSDSRARVELSAGVQATNLVVKAQRGWVTGDVALVNSTTLSTSGDAVTNVHIHPSAPVSDAPAPVYLTTAHGTGRADVFFESDAAYAHRPIVAAHKSGGGELYLTYADARFSGRVGVAAQSYSMRGVQSEGGLEARGKGWVGEKDGGDSLSVANARGGEVTDRDYVHKAQRIRESKPPLAQAAGGVLPTIDVEAAWSIQLSRARDGKLETTYRQAVRAVLVPHPGLEITLHRAPVQPAAGAAAARHVVVPAPPAPVPVVVVVHGLPVPLHLVVAAVPVRLLVAAVRTRRAPGWLADPGRQRRDVP
;
A
#
# COMPACT_ATOMS: atom_id res chain seq x y z
N MET A 1 1.23 23.73 -3.09
CA MET A 1 1.50 22.93 -1.87
C MET A 1 0.17 22.46 -1.32
N PRO A 2 -0.20 21.17 -1.43
CA PRO A 2 -1.39 20.65 -0.77
C PRO A 2 -1.06 20.36 0.70
N ARG A 3 -1.97 20.78 1.60
CA ARG A 3 -1.89 20.56 3.05
C ARG A 3 -1.98 19.06 3.34
N PHE A 4 -1.01 18.54 4.10
CA PHE A 4 -1.10 17.23 4.74
C PHE A 4 -2.40 17.16 5.55
N ARG A 5 -3.32 16.28 5.15
CA ARG A 5 -4.36 15.79 6.04
C ARG A 5 -3.62 14.95 7.08
N ARG A 6 -3.35 15.53 8.25
CA ARG A 6 -2.99 14.75 9.44
C ARG A 6 -4.07 13.69 9.56
N THR A 7 -3.67 12.42 9.56
CA THR A 7 -4.45 11.34 10.14
C THR A 7 -5.07 11.89 11.43
N GLN A 8 -6.40 11.87 11.54
CA GLN A 8 -7.03 12.21 12.81
C GLN A 8 -6.36 11.33 13.86
N PRO A 9 -5.76 11.91 14.91
CA PRO A 9 -5.25 11.10 16.00
C PRO A 9 -6.43 10.25 16.49
N ALA A 10 -6.20 8.95 16.66
CA ALA A 10 -7.16 8.09 17.32
C ALA A 10 -7.64 8.80 18.59
N PRO A 11 -8.94 8.74 18.93
CA PRO A 11 -9.46 9.44 20.11
C PRO A 11 -8.57 9.07 21.30
N ALA A 12 -7.95 10.10 21.88
CA ALA A 12 -7.02 9.93 22.99
C ALA A 12 -7.68 9.02 24.01
N SER A 13 -7.05 7.89 24.30
CA SER A 13 -7.62 6.96 25.26
C SER A 13 -7.67 7.67 26.61
N LEU A 14 -8.62 7.33 27.48
CA LEU A 14 -8.70 7.89 28.84
C LEU A 14 -7.33 7.85 29.57
N GLY A 15 -6.47 6.88 29.22
CA GLY A 15 -5.11 6.75 29.73
C GLY A 15 -4.14 7.86 29.30
N ASP A 16 -4.31 8.47 28.12
CA ASP A 16 -3.41 9.53 27.63
C ASP A 16 -3.59 10.83 28.42
N HIS A 17 -4.84 11.17 28.77
CA HIS A 17 -5.14 12.32 29.64
C HIS A 17 -4.66 12.14 31.09
N ILE A 18 -4.56 10.89 31.56
CA ILE A 18 -4.04 10.57 32.90
C ILE A 18 -2.50 10.71 32.90
N ASN A 19 -1.82 10.33 31.82
CA ASN A 19 -0.37 10.45 31.69
C ASN A 19 0.11 11.91 31.61
N GLU A 20 -0.67 12.82 31.02
CA GLU A 20 -0.30 14.25 30.96
C GLU A 20 -0.38 14.96 32.32
N ARG A 21 -1.15 14.42 33.29
CA ARG A 21 -1.36 15.06 34.60
C ARG A 21 -0.56 14.44 35.75
N LEU A 22 -0.03 13.23 35.59
CA LEU A 22 0.80 12.56 36.59
C LEU A 22 2.27 12.91 36.39
N THR A 23 2.73 13.96 37.06
CA THR A 23 4.17 14.23 37.16
C THR A 23 4.83 13.23 38.11
N PHE A 24 6.11 12.92 37.88
CA PHE A 24 6.90 12.02 38.75
C PHE A 24 6.80 12.43 40.22
N PHE A 25 6.92 13.74 40.51
CA PHE A 25 6.78 14.28 41.85
C PHE A 25 5.36 14.15 42.42
N GLY A 26 4.32 14.19 41.58
CA GLY A 26 2.95 13.90 41.98
C GLY A 26 2.79 12.47 42.51
N MET A 27 3.37 11.46 41.83
CA MET A 27 3.36 10.08 42.32
C MET A 27 4.14 9.93 43.63
N VAL A 28 5.32 10.55 43.75
CA VAL A 28 6.10 10.53 45.00
C VAL A 28 5.29 11.14 46.14
N GLY A 29 4.59 12.25 45.90
CA GLY A 29 3.70 12.88 46.88
C GLY A 29 2.55 11.98 47.33
N VAL A 30 1.88 11.29 46.40
CA VAL A 30 0.79 10.35 46.71
C VAL A 30 1.29 9.15 47.50
N VAL A 31 2.42 8.55 47.11
CA VAL A 31 3.02 7.42 47.84
C VAL A 31 3.47 7.85 49.24
N MET A 32 4.06 9.04 49.39
CA MET A 32 4.45 9.57 50.70
C MET A 32 3.23 9.81 51.61
N ALA A 33 2.13 10.33 51.06
CA ALA A 33 0.88 10.50 51.80
C ALA A 33 0.27 9.15 52.22
N ALA A 34 0.28 8.16 51.33
CA ALA A 34 -0.22 6.80 51.63
C ALA A 34 0.65 6.10 52.69
N LEU A 35 1.98 6.24 52.63
CA LEU A 35 2.90 5.70 53.64
C LEU A 35 2.72 6.39 54.99
N LYS A 36 2.57 7.72 55.02
CA LYS A 36 2.25 8.46 56.25
C LYS A 36 0.90 8.07 56.84
N LEU A 37 -0.11 7.82 56.01
CA LEU A 37 -1.42 7.34 56.44
C LEU A 37 -1.31 5.92 57.02
N LYS A 38 -0.52 5.04 56.39
CA LYS A 38 -0.23 3.70 56.88
C LYS A 38 0.54 3.72 58.21
N ASP A 39 1.58 4.53 58.34
CA ASP A 39 2.34 4.67 59.60
C ASP A 39 1.41 5.11 60.73
N ARG A 40 0.52 6.10 60.48
CA ARG A 40 -0.49 6.49 61.48
C ARG A 40 -1.48 5.37 61.78
N TRP A 41 -1.89 4.60 60.78
CA TRP A 41 -2.81 3.48 60.96
C TRP A 41 -2.18 2.33 61.75
N ASP A 42 -0.90 2.03 61.50
CA ASP A 42 -0.13 1.02 62.23
C ASP A 42 0.13 1.49 63.67
N ASP A 43 0.45 2.79 63.90
CA ASP A 43 0.53 3.40 65.24
C ASP A 43 -0.81 3.30 66.01
N TYR A 44 -1.95 3.45 65.32
CA TYR A 44 -3.28 3.24 65.94
C TYR A 44 -3.57 1.77 66.25
N ARG A 45 -2.91 0.84 65.55
CA ARG A 45 -3.11 -0.60 65.70
C ARG A 45 -2.16 -1.23 66.73
N GLU A 46 -1.09 -0.53 67.11
CA GLU A 46 -0.31 -0.80 68.33
C GLU A 46 -1.14 -0.41 69.57
N LEU A 47 -2.30 -1.05 69.75
CA LEU A 47 -2.87 -1.19 71.08
C LEU A 47 -1.90 -2.08 71.87
N PRO A 48 -1.47 -1.68 73.09
CA PRO A 48 -0.62 -2.52 73.91
C PRO A 48 -1.38 -3.82 74.21
N ALA A 49 -1.02 -4.89 73.52
CA ALA A 49 -1.44 -6.26 73.84
C ALA A 49 -0.76 -6.78 75.13
N ASP A 50 -0.36 -5.87 76.02
CA ASP A 50 0.30 -6.15 77.29
C ASP A 50 -0.68 -6.21 78.47
N GLU A 51 -1.98 -5.99 78.25
CA GLU A 51 -3.01 -6.26 79.27
C GLU A 51 -4.04 -7.27 78.79
N GLU A 52 -3.60 -8.51 78.64
CA GLU A 52 -4.45 -9.66 78.96
C GLU A 52 -3.56 -10.82 79.37
N GLY A 53 -3.17 -10.76 80.65
CA GLY A 53 -2.76 -11.90 81.43
C GLY A 53 -3.88 -12.95 81.43
N ALA A 54 -3.96 -13.73 80.36
CA ALA A 54 -4.68 -14.99 80.34
C ALA A 54 -3.89 -15.95 81.24
N VAL A 55 -4.30 -15.94 82.51
CA VAL A 55 -4.08 -16.96 83.53
C VAL A 55 -4.05 -18.34 82.87
N ARG A 56 -2.83 -18.88 82.71
CA ARG A 56 -2.65 -20.28 82.33
C ARG A 56 -3.18 -21.14 83.47
N LEU A 57 -4.40 -21.64 83.33
CA LEU A 57 -4.78 -22.87 84.02
C LEU A 57 -3.89 -23.98 83.47
N PRO A 58 -3.04 -24.65 84.28
CA PRO A 58 -2.26 -25.77 83.80
C PRO A 58 -3.21 -26.89 83.39
N ALA A 59 -3.11 -27.30 82.13
CA ALA A 59 -3.70 -28.52 81.64
C ALA A 59 -3.10 -29.73 82.40
N SER A 60 -3.92 -30.40 83.18
CA SER A 60 -3.84 -31.86 83.39
C SER A 60 -3.93 -32.56 82.01
N PRO A 61 -3.30 -33.72 81.72
CA PRO A 61 -2.82 -34.75 82.65
C PRO A 61 -1.40 -35.29 82.36
N ASN A 62 -0.65 -35.67 83.40
CA ASN A 62 0.17 -36.88 83.27
C ASN A 62 0.39 -37.52 84.63
N THR A 63 -0.42 -38.53 84.91
CA THR A 63 -0.19 -39.51 85.97
C THR A 63 1.02 -40.37 85.60
N GLN A 64 2.20 -39.99 86.09
CA GLN A 64 3.24 -40.95 86.44
C GLN A 64 3.75 -40.65 87.85
N PRO A 65 3.81 -41.67 88.73
CA PRO A 65 4.33 -41.51 90.08
C PRO A 65 5.83 -41.78 90.11
N ARG A 66 6.62 -40.81 90.59
CA ARG A 66 7.82 -40.96 91.45
C ARG A 66 8.57 -39.63 91.50
N GLU A 67 8.62 -39.02 92.69
CA GLU A 67 9.82 -38.90 93.55
C GLU A 67 10.87 -38.01 92.88
N LEU A 68 11.35 -36.90 93.42
CA LEU A 68 11.24 -36.14 94.67
C LEU A 68 12.03 -34.84 94.36
N ASP A 69 11.66 -33.73 94.99
CA ASP A 69 12.48 -32.52 95.20
C ASP A 69 12.94 -31.72 93.95
N ASP A 70 12.39 -30.52 93.74
CA ASP A 70 12.95 -29.33 94.39
C ASP A 70 12.16 -28.07 94.00
N VAL A 71 11.97 -27.22 94.99
CA VAL A 71 11.17 -26.01 95.01
C VAL A 71 12.07 -24.84 94.66
N SER A 72 11.76 -24.02 93.65
CA SER A 72 12.37 -22.67 93.61
C SER A 72 11.64 -21.68 92.70
N MET A 73 10.90 -20.80 93.38
CA MET A 73 10.70 -19.36 93.11
C MET A 73 10.41 -18.89 91.67
N VAL A 74 9.15 -18.50 91.50
CA VAL A 74 8.72 -17.43 90.60
C VAL A 74 9.53 -16.17 90.90
N ASP A 75 10.54 -15.88 90.06
CA ASP A 75 11.32 -14.65 90.09
C ASP A 75 10.60 -13.57 89.27
N THR A 76 9.90 -12.66 89.96
CA THR A 76 9.27 -11.48 89.36
C THR A 76 10.29 -10.36 89.18
N THR A 77 11.32 -10.55 88.36
CA THR A 77 12.11 -9.42 87.85
C THR A 77 11.44 -8.88 86.60
N LEU A 78 10.61 -7.85 86.77
CA LEU A 78 10.11 -7.01 85.67
C LEU A 78 11.33 -6.52 84.85
N PRO A 79 11.48 -6.93 83.57
CA PRO A 79 12.57 -6.42 82.75
C PRO A 79 12.31 -4.93 82.53
N ARG A 80 13.15 -4.10 83.16
CA ARG A 80 13.16 -2.65 82.98
C ARG A 80 13.29 -2.38 81.46
N PRO A 81 12.31 -1.73 80.81
CA PRO A 81 12.35 -1.54 79.37
C PRO A 81 13.59 -0.73 79.03
N ARG A 82 14.59 -1.37 78.43
CA ARG A 82 15.73 -0.69 77.82
C ARG A 82 15.15 0.18 76.73
N ARG A 83 14.99 1.48 77.01
CA ARG A 83 14.71 2.50 75.99
C ARG A 83 15.73 2.33 74.88
N ALA A 84 15.31 1.73 73.77
CA ALA A 84 16.14 1.59 72.59
C ALA A 84 16.58 3.02 72.19
N LYS A 85 17.87 3.33 72.35
CA LYS A 85 18.45 4.59 71.89
C LYS A 85 18.21 4.68 70.39
N ARG A 86 17.18 5.43 69.99
CA ARG A 86 16.90 5.73 68.58
C ARG A 86 18.10 6.51 68.04
N ARG A 87 18.88 5.88 67.17
CA ARG A 87 19.97 6.51 66.41
C ARG A 87 19.34 7.36 65.30
N ALA A 88 18.73 8.48 65.67
CA ALA A 88 18.25 9.50 64.73
C ALA A 88 19.39 10.49 64.45
N CYS A 89 20.33 10.09 63.60
CA CYS A 89 21.27 11.01 62.97
C CYS A 89 20.72 11.28 61.56
N CYS A 90 20.58 12.56 61.19
CA CYS A 90 20.02 13.10 59.93
C CYS A 90 18.50 13.34 59.90
N MET A 91 18.01 14.27 60.73
CA MET A 91 16.88 15.13 60.38
C MET A 91 17.42 16.36 59.62
N CYS A 92 17.55 16.28 58.30
CA CYS A 92 17.71 17.48 57.48
C CYS A 92 16.32 17.86 56.95
N CYS A 93 15.81 19.04 57.35
CA CYS A 93 14.53 19.62 56.91
C CYS A 93 13.23 18.98 57.45
N GLY A 94 13.25 18.31 58.61
CA GLY A 94 12.02 17.89 59.31
C GLY A 94 11.26 16.70 58.69
N VAL A 95 11.88 15.97 57.77
CA VAL A 95 11.34 14.74 57.17
C VAL A 95 12.31 13.60 57.43
N ASP A 96 11.80 12.44 57.87
CA ASP A 96 12.61 11.24 58.05
C ASP A 96 13.17 10.79 56.69
N CYS A 97 14.48 10.98 56.47
CA CYS A 97 15.14 10.62 55.21
C CYS A 97 14.91 9.15 54.83
N THR A 98 14.70 8.27 55.81
CA THR A 98 14.40 6.85 55.61
C THR A 98 13.04 6.62 54.94
N ILE A 99 12.00 7.38 55.31
CA ILE A 99 10.66 7.29 54.70
C ILE A 99 10.71 7.84 53.28
N PHE A 100 11.45 8.94 53.07
CA PHE A 100 11.63 9.52 51.75
C PHE A 100 12.31 8.55 50.77
N TRP A 101 13.41 7.89 51.16
CA TRP A 101 14.08 6.89 50.34
C TRP A 101 13.21 5.66 50.07
N LYS A 102 12.39 5.20 51.03
CA LYS A 102 11.41 4.12 50.80
C LYS A 102 10.37 4.52 49.75
N ALA A 103 9.83 5.74 49.83
CA ALA A 103 8.87 6.25 48.86
C ALA A 103 9.48 6.34 47.45
N ILE A 104 10.70 6.86 47.33
CA ILE A 104 11.44 6.88 46.06
C ILE A 104 11.65 5.46 45.52
N GLY A 105 12.09 4.53 46.37
CA GLY A 105 12.31 3.13 45.96
C GLY A 105 11.06 2.47 45.39
N ILE A 106 9.89 2.69 46.01
CA ILE A 106 8.61 2.18 45.52
C ILE A 106 8.24 2.81 44.17
N VAL A 107 8.40 4.13 44.02
CA VAL A 107 8.10 4.81 42.76
C VAL A 107 9.03 4.34 41.64
N VAL A 108 10.32 4.18 41.92
CA VAL A 108 11.29 3.62 40.95
C VAL A 108 10.90 2.18 40.58
N LEU A 109 10.53 1.33 41.54
CA LEU A 109 10.10 -0.05 41.28
C LEU A 109 8.82 -0.13 40.45
N LEU A 110 7.82 0.72 40.74
CA LEU A 110 6.60 0.79 39.93
C LEU A 110 6.89 1.30 38.53
N PHE A 111 7.78 2.29 38.39
CA PHE A 111 8.18 2.83 37.10
C PHE A 111 8.98 1.82 36.28
N THR A 112 9.92 1.08 36.89
CA THR A 112 10.65 0.01 36.20
C THR A 112 9.72 -1.13 35.82
N LEU A 113 8.77 -1.53 36.68
CA LEU A 113 7.76 -2.53 36.36
C LEU A 113 6.88 -2.09 35.19
N TRP A 114 6.41 -0.83 35.20
CA TRP A 114 5.60 -0.26 34.12
C TRP A 114 6.36 -0.18 32.79
N ASN A 115 7.61 0.28 32.82
CA ASN A 115 8.45 0.32 31.62
C ASN A 115 8.83 -1.09 31.16
N SER A 116 9.00 -2.05 32.07
CA SER A 116 9.21 -3.46 31.72
C SER A 116 7.98 -4.02 30.99
N VAL A 117 6.77 -3.73 31.46
CA VAL A 117 5.53 -4.12 30.77
C VAL A 117 5.43 -3.46 29.40
N LYS A 118 5.75 -2.16 29.27
CA LYS A 118 5.79 -1.48 27.97
C LYS A 118 6.83 -2.09 27.03
N LEU A 119 8.01 -2.42 27.54
CA LEU A 119 9.08 -3.05 26.79
C LEU A 119 8.67 -4.45 26.35
N VAL A 120 8.07 -5.25 27.22
CA VAL A 120 7.51 -6.57 26.88
C VAL A 120 6.42 -6.43 25.83
N LYS A 121 5.48 -5.48 25.98
CA LYS A 121 4.45 -5.23 24.98
C LYS A 121 5.06 -4.82 23.64
N TRP A 122 6.05 -3.94 23.64
CA TRP A 122 6.76 -3.51 22.43
C TRP A 122 7.52 -4.67 21.78
N LEU A 123 8.20 -5.51 22.58
CA LEU A 123 8.93 -6.69 22.15
C LEU A 123 8.00 -7.78 21.58
N LEU A 124 6.79 -7.90 22.13
CA LEU A 124 5.77 -8.87 21.69
C LEU A 124 4.85 -8.35 20.60
N THR A 125 4.79 -7.03 20.36
CA THR A 125 3.97 -6.48 19.28
C THR A 125 4.72 -6.74 17.97
N PRO A 126 4.19 -7.57 17.07
CA PRO A 126 4.84 -7.78 15.79
C PRO A 126 4.95 -6.44 15.08
N THR A 127 6.07 -6.23 14.38
CA THR A 127 6.20 -5.07 13.49
C THR A 127 5.01 -5.05 12.55
N PRO A 128 4.37 -3.88 12.35
CA PRO A 128 3.22 -3.79 11.48
C PRO A 128 3.61 -4.38 10.13
N THR A 129 2.84 -5.33 9.63
CA THR A 129 3.11 -6.05 8.37
C THR A 129 2.47 -5.34 7.19
N GLY A 130 1.70 -4.29 7.46
CA GLY A 130 0.86 -3.63 6.47
C GLY A 130 -0.42 -4.41 6.16
N LEU A 131 -0.54 -5.66 6.61
CA LEU A 131 -1.73 -6.51 6.42
C LEU A 131 -2.83 -6.28 7.46
N GLU A 132 -2.64 -5.31 8.35
CA GLU A 132 -3.67 -4.89 9.31
C GLU A 132 -4.88 -4.36 8.55
N GLY A 133 -5.99 -5.10 8.58
CA GLY A 133 -7.21 -4.73 7.88
C GLY A 133 -7.35 -5.31 6.46
N LEU A 134 -6.48 -6.24 6.05
CA LEU A 134 -6.76 -7.07 4.87
C LEU A 134 -8.09 -7.81 5.09
N PRO A 135 -9.14 -7.55 4.29
CA PRO A 135 -10.40 -8.27 4.43
C PRO A 135 -10.23 -9.74 4.04
N ALA A 136 -10.97 -10.64 4.68
CA ALA A 136 -11.02 -12.05 4.27
C ALA A 136 -11.66 -12.23 2.88
N PHE A 137 -11.35 -13.34 2.20
CA PHE A 137 -11.81 -13.55 0.83
C PHE A 137 -13.32 -13.64 0.69
N GLY A 138 -13.91 -12.79 -0.18
CA GLY A 138 -15.34 -12.74 -0.47
C GLY A 138 -16.24 -12.15 0.62
N THR A 139 -15.74 -11.85 1.82
CA THR A 139 -16.59 -11.42 2.95
C THR A 139 -16.89 -9.92 2.98
N SER A 140 -16.00 -9.07 2.46
CA SER A 140 -16.11 -7.60 2.55
C SER A 140 -16.92 -6.92 1.44
N LEU A 141 -17.44 -7.68 0.48
CA LEU A 141 -18.17 -7.15 -0.67
C LEU A 141 -19.67 -6.93 -0.38
N GLY A 142 -20.24 -7.62 0.60
CA GLY A 142 -21.69 -7.62 0.86
C GLY A 142 -22.46 -8.42 -0.20
N CYS A 143 -23.77 -8.19 -0.30
CA CYS A 143 -24.66 -8.73 -1.34
C CYS A 143 -24.68 -10.25 -1.51
N ALA A 144 -24.21 -11.01 -0.51
CA ALA A 144 -24.23 -12.47 -0.56
C ALA A 144 -25.66 -13.01 -0.51
N GLU A 145 -26.54 -12.44 0.31
CA GLU A 145 -27.91 -12.94 0.52
C GLU A 145 -28.95 -12.37 -0.46
N ALA A 146 -28.51 -11.85 -1.61
CA ALA A 146 -29.42 -11.20 -2.56
C ALA A 146 -30.30 -12.25 -3.28
N PRO A 147 -31.64 -12.10 -3.32
CA PRO A 147 -32.56 -13.18 -3.69
C PRO A 147 -32.68 -13.46 -5.18
N HIS A 148 -32.31 -12.53 -6.06
CA HIS A 148 -32.49 -12.69 -7.50
C HIS A 148 -31.20 -13.14 -8.18
N LEU A 149 -31.25 -14.26 -8.89
CA LEU A 149 -30.13 -14.81 -9.65
C LEU A 149 -30.28 -14.56 -11.15
N PHE A 150 -29.19 -14.18 -11.81
CA PHE A 150 -29.13 -14.09 -13.26
C PHE A 150 -29.33 -15.48 -13.90
N GLY A 151 -30.31 -15.60 -14.79
CA GLY A 151 -30.69 -16.90 -15.38
C GLY A 151 -31.34 -17.87 -14.40
N GLY A 152 -31.68 -17.45 -13.18
CA GLY A 152 -32.33 -18.28 -12.14
C GLY A 152 -31.44 -19.35 -11.49
N ALA A 153 -30.25 -19.59 -12.01
CA ALA A 153 -29.29 -20.57 -11.52
C ALA A 153 -27.85 -20.15 -11.87
N PRO A 154 -26.81 -20.70 -11.21
CA PRO A 154 -25.43 -20.57 -11.65
C PRO A 154 -25.27 -20.93 -13.12
N GLN A 155 -24.52 -20.12 -13.87
CA GLN A 155 -24.30 -20.28 -15.29
C GLN A 155 -22.87 -20.76 -15.53
N THR A 156 -22.67 -21.72 -16.43
CA THR A 156 -21.35 -22.16 -16.86
C THR A 156 -21.17 -21.79 -18.33
N TYR A 157 -20.19 -20.94 -18.62
CA TYR A 157 -19.85 -20.55 -19.98
C TYR A 157 -18.62 -21.32 -20.45
N LEU A 158 -18.75 -22.03 -21.57
CA LEU A 158 -17.63 -22.64 -22.26
C LEU A 158 -17.01 -21.61 -23.22
N ILE A 159 -15.74 -21.27 -23.00
CA ILE A 159 -15.01 -20.34 -23.86
C ILE A 159 -14.14 -21.18 -24.81
N PRO A 160 -14.36 -21.11 -26.13
CA PRO A 160 -13.68 -22.00 -27.07
C PRO A 160 -12.20 -21.65 -27.22
N VAL A 161 -11.30 -22.45 -26.67
CA VAL A 161 -9.85 -22.33 -26.94
C VAL A 161 -9.55 -23.10 -28.22
N SER A 162 -9.19 -22.40 -29.29
CA SER A 162 -8.63 -23.05 -30.48
C SER A 162 -7.12 -23.08 -30.38
N ASP A 163 -6.46 -24.01 -31.09
CA ASP A 163 -4.99 -24.06 -31.13
C ASP A 163 -4.38 -22.74 -31.66
N ALA A 164 -5.14 -22.01 -32.49
CA ALA A 164 -4.79 -20.68 -32.98
C ALA A 164 -5.10 -19.54 -31.98
N ALA A 165 -6.04 -19.75 -31.06
CA ALA A 165 -6.50 -18.78 -30.05
C ALA A 165 -6.12 -19.25 -28.64
N SER A 166 -4.81 -19.40 -28.40
CA SER A 166 -4.24 -19.79 -27.10
C SER A 166 -4.21 -18.65 -26.07
N SER A 167 -4.90 -17.54 -26.33
CA SER A 167 -5.01 -16.42 -25.42
C SER A 167 -6.46 -16.10 -25.05
N LEU A 168 -6.67 -15.75 -23.77
CA LEU A 168 -7.94 -15.26 -23.24
C LEU A 168 -7.73 -13.88 -22.63
N THR A 169 -8.60 -12.94 -23.00
CA THR A 169 -8.80 -11.70 -22.25
C THR A 169 -10.17 -11.71 -21.58
N LEU A 170 -10.20 -11.65 -20.25
CA LEU A 170 -11.41 -11.53 -19.44
C LEU A 170 -11.57 -10.08 -18.97
N HIS A 171 -12.65 -9.43 -19.39
CA HIS A 171 -13.04 -8.09 -18.94
C HIS A 171 -14.22 -8.16 -17.97
N LEU A 172 -14.05 -7.56 -16.79
CA LEU A 172 -15.09 -7.44 -15.77
C LEU A 172 -15.42 -5.96 -15.59
N ALA A 173 -16.58 -5.53 -16.09
CA ALA A 173 -17.00 -4.14 -16.13
C ALA A 173 -18.38 -3.92 -15.50
N GLY A 174 -18.62 -2.67 -15.09
CA GLY A 174 -19.87 -2.23 -14.48
C GLY A 174 -19.76 -2.02 -12.98
N ALA A 175 -20.92 -1.98 -12.31
CA ALA A 175 -21.03 -1.61 -10.91
C ALA A 175 -21.25 -2.80 -9.96
N ALA A 176 -21.38 -4.03 -10.48
CA ALA A 176 -21.42 -5.21 -9.64
C ALA A 176 -20.10 -5.41 -8.90
N LEU A 177 -20.19 -5.84 -7.65
CA LEU A 177 -19.05 -6.22 -6.83
C LEU A 177 -18.78 -7.71 -7.03
N GLY A 178 -17.54 -8.19 -6.99
CA GLY A 178 -17.40 -9.63 -7.15
C GLY A 178 -16.11 -10.29 -6.75
N THR A 179 -16.16 -11.61 -6.77
CA THR A 179 -15.02 -12.49 -6.59
C THR A 179 -14.69 -13.20 -7.89
N LEU A 180 -13.40 -13.37 -8.18
CA LEU A 180 -12.92 -14.19 -9.27
C LEU A 180 -11.86 -15.14 -8.74
N THR A 181 -12.15 -16.44 -8.77
CA THR A 181 -11.19 -17.49 -8.43
C THR A 181 -10.64 -18.08 -9.72
N VAL A 182 -9.32 -18.11 -9.89
CA VAL A 182 -8.67 -18.75 -11.04
C VAL A 182 -8.14 -20.12 -10.59
N THR A 183 -8.55 -21.17 -11.27
CA THR A 183 -8.19 -22.56 -10.94
C THR A 183 -7.82 -23.34 -12.20
N ASN A 184 -7.24 -24.52 -12.05
CA ASN A 184 -6.96 -25.44 -13.15
C ASN A 184 -8.23 -26.20 -13.57
N GLY A 185 -8.40 -26.45 -14.86
CA GLY A 185 -9.50 -27.28 -15.36
C GLY A 185 -9.18 -27.98 -16.69
N PRO A 186 -10.01 -28.94 -17.12
CA PRO A 186 -9.81 -29.64 -18.39
C PRO A 186 -10.15 -28.79 -19.62
N ALA A 187 -11.02 -27.80 -19.45
CA ALA A 187 -11.46 -26.87 -20.49
C ALA A 187 -11.51 -25.45 -19.91
N LEU A 188 -11.52 -24.45 -20.80
CA LEU A 188 -11.68 -23.06 -20.41
C LEU A 188 -13.15 -22.77 -20.13
N THR A 189 -13.53 -22.86 -18.85
CA THR A 189 -14.90 -22.59 -18.39
C THR A 189 -14.93 -21.44 -17.40
N LEU A 190 -16.00 -20.65 -17.47
CA LEU A 190 -16.31 -19.63 -16.49
C LEU A 190 -17.63 -19.99 -15.80
N ASP A 191 -17.53 -20.43 -14.54
CA ASP A 191 -18.69 -20.67 -13.69
C ASP A 191 -19.04 -19.36 -13.00
N LEU A 192 -20.19 -18.77 -13.36
CA LEU A 192 -20.65 -17.46 -12.93
C LEU A 192 -21.95 -17.58 -12.13
N THR A 193 -21.92 -17.11 -10.88
CA THR A 193 -23.12 -16.86 -10.09
C THR A 193 -23.28 -15.36 -9.92
N LEU A 194 -24.27 -14.75 -10.58
CA LEU A 194 -24.57 -13.33 -10.42
C LEU A 194 -25.91 -13.16 -9.69
N ARG A 195 -25.88 -12.41 -8.59
CA ARG A 195 -27.02 -12.16 -7.71
C ARG A 195 -27.27 -10.67 -7.51
N THR A 196 -28.52 -10.29 -7.29
CA THR A 196 -28.95 -8.91 -7.08
C THR A 196 -30.17 -8.82 -6.17
N ASP A 197 -30.35 -7.69 -5.51
CA ASP A 197 -31.52 -7.39 -4.68
C ASP A 197 -32.72 -6.90 -5.50
N SER A 198 -32.49 -6.50 -6.75
CA SER A 198 -33.51 -6.02 -7.68
C SER A 198 -33.47 -6.80 -8.99
N ALA A 199 -34.56 -7.52 -9.29
CA ALA A 199 -34.73 -8.27 -10.52
C ALA A 199 -34.60 -7.40 -11.79
N ALA A 200 -34.94 -6.11 -11.71
CA ALA A 200 -34.82 -5.18 -12.83
C ALA A 200 -33.36 -4.98 -13.29
N LEU A 201 -32.39 -5.08 -12.37
CA LEU A 201 -30.98 -4.94 -12.72
C LEU A 201 -30.45 -6.13 -13.55
N LEU A 202 -31.10 -7.30 -13.49
CA LEU A 202 -30.69 -8.47 -14.28
C LEU A 202 -30.85 -8.27 -15.78
N ALA A 203 -31.78 -7.41 -16.21
CA ALA A 203 -32.01 -7.12 -17.62
C ALA A 203 -30.83 -6.37 -18.29
N GLY A 204 -29.96 -5.73 -17.50
CA GLY A 204 -28.77 -5.02 -17.99
C GLY A 204 -27.49 -5.83 -17.91
N VAL A 205 -27.54 -7.09 -17.46
CA VAL A 205 -26.38 -7.97 -17.37
C VAL A 205 -26.13 -8.60 -18.74
N ALA A 206 -24.92 -8.47 -19.26
CA ALA A 206 -24.49 -9.09 -20.50
C ALA A 206 -23.18 -9.84 -20.29
N PHE A 207 -23.11 -11.05 -20.85
CA PHE A 207 -21.89 -11.82 -20.93
C PHE A 207 -21.66 -12.21 -22.39
N ASP A 208 -20.62 -11.63 -22.99
CA ASP A 208 -20.30 -11.82 -24.40
C ASP A 208 -18.92 -12.46 -24.54
N VAL A 209 -18.82 -13.45 -25.42
CA VAL A 209 -17.55 -14.06 -25.83
C VAL A 209 -17.36 -13.78 -27.31
N ALA A 210 -16.37 -12.94 -27.62
CA ALA A 210 -16.04 -12.57 -28.98
C ALA A 210 -14.62 -13.06 -29.33
N PRO A 211 -14.40 -13.62 -30.54
CA PRO A 211 -13.05 -13.86 -31.01
C PRO A 211 -12.33 -12.52 -31.20
N SER A 212 -11.05 -12.47 -30.83
CA SER A 212 -10.18 -11.31 -31.02
C SER A 212 -8.93 -11.71 -31.80
N ALA A 213 -8.18 -10.72 -32.29
CA ALA A 213 -6.95 -10.99 -33.03
C ALA A 213 -5.94 -11.70 -32.10
N GLY A 214 -5.79 -13.02 -32.26
CA GLY A 214 -4.89 -13.87 -31.49
C GLY A 214 -5.51 -14.55 -30.25
N GLY A 215 -6.82 -14.47 -30.04
CA GLY A 215 -7.44 -15.02 -28.83
C GLY A 215 -8.96 -14.93 -28.79
N ASN A 216 -9.48 -15.09 -27.57
CA ASN A 216 -10.87 -14.76 -27.25
C ASN A 216 -10.92 -13.64 -26.23
N THR A 217 -11.97 -12.84 -26.33
CA THR A 217 -12.30 -11.81 -25.36
C THR A 217 -13.65 -12.16 -24.73
N ALA A 218 -13.65 -12.48 -23.45
CA ALA A 218 -14.85 -12.68 -22.64
C ALA A 218 -15.12 -11.41 -21.84
N THR A 219 -16.34 -10.86 -21.92
CA THR A 219 -16.69 -9.60 -21.26
C THR A 219 -17.95 -9.79 -20.44
N LEU A 220 -17.84 -9.59 -19.11
CA LEU A 220 -18.99 -9.45 -18.22
C LEU A 220 -19.26 -7.96 -18.01
N THR A 221 -20.42 -7.50 -18.44
CA THR A 221 -20.89 -6.12 -18.23
C THR A 221 -22.11 -6.13 -17.30
N THR A 222 -22.05 -5.31 -16.26
CA THR A 222 -23.15 -5.14 -15.30
C THR A 222 -23.64 -3.69 -15.32
N PRO A 223 -24.96 -3.45 -15.13
CA PRO A 223 -25.49 -2.09 -15.17
C PRO A 223 -25.03 -1.28 -13.96
N ALA A 224 -25.18 0.04 -14.04
CA ALA A 224 -24.99 0.90 -12.88
C ALA A 224 -25.99 0.52 -11.78
N VAL A 225 -25.49 0.32 -10.57
CA VAL A 225 -26.31 -0.02 -9.42
C VAL A 225 -26.60 1.27 -8.65
N GLY A 226 -27.89 1.62 -8.53
CA GLY A 226 -28.34 2.78 -7.75
C GLY A 226 -28.28 2.50 -6.25
N ALA A 227 -29.43 2.54 -5.58
CA ALA A 227 -29.54 2.12 -4.17
C ALA A 227 -29.51 0.59 -3.97
N GLY A 228 -29.51 -0.17 -5.07
CA GLY A 228 -29.50 -1.63 -5.05
C GLY A 228 -28.12 -2.22 -4.80
N CYS A 229 -28.03 -3.52 -4.99
CA CYS A 229 -26.89 -4.32 -4.60
C CYS A 229 -26.75 -5.49 -5.60
N MET A 230 -25.61 -5.57 -6.29
CA MET A 230 -25.33 -6.64 -7.25
C MET A 230 -23.96 -7.24 -6.99
N ARG A 231 -23.89 -8.57 -6.98
CA ARG A 231 -22.67 -9.33 -6.76
C ARG A 231 -22.48 -10.44 -7.78
N PHE A 232 -21.27 -10.63 -8.26
CA PHE A 232 -20.87 -11.83 -9.00
C PHE A 232 -19.83 -12.64 -8.22
N ASP A 233 -19.97 -13.95 -8.24
CA ASP A 233 -18.95 -14.89 -7.79
C ASP A 233 -18.61 -15.78 -9.00
N ALA A 234 -17.38 -15.66 -9.48
CA ALA A 234 -16.92 -16.31 -10.70
C ALA A 234 -15.74 -17.25 -10.42
N THR A 235 -15.74 -18.42 -11.06
CA THR A 235 -14.60 -19.35 -11.08
C THR A 235 -14.15 -19.57 -12.52
N LEU A 236 -12.93 -19.16 -12.84
CA LEU A 236 -12.32 -19.38 -14.15
C LEU A 236 -11.43 -20.62 -14.07
N SER A 237 -11.87 -21.68 -14.74
CA SER A 237 -11.09 -22.91 -14.91
C SER A 237 -10.21 -22.79 -16.14
N VAL A 238 -8.90 -22.87 -15.95
CA VAL A 238 -7.88 -22.65 -17.00
C VAL A 238 -7.28 -23.99 -17.42
N PRO A 239 -7.34 -24.35 -18.72
CA PRO A 239 -6.69 -25.55 -19.23
C PRO A 239 -5.20 -25.32 -19.48
N ALA A 240 -4.42 -26.41 -19.46
CA ALA A 240 -2.99 -26.39 -19.73
C ALA A 240 -2.63 -25.96 -21.16
N SER A 241 -3.60 -25.97 -22.09
CA SER A 241 -3.41 -25.48 -23.46
C SER A 241 -3.42 -23.96 -23.58
N LEU A 242 -3.92 -23.23 -22.57
CA LEU A 242 -3.93 -21.77 -22.58
C LEU A 242 -2.50 -21.26 -22.35
N ARG A 243 -2.04 -20.34 -23.22
CA ARG A 243 -0.70 -19.74 -23.15
C ARG A 243 -0.71 -18.34 -22.57
N SER A 244 -1.77 -17.57 -22.80
CA SER A 244 -1.86 -16.20 -22.31
C SER A 244 -3.20 -15.93 -21.66
N LEU A 245 -3.18 -15.35 -20.46
CA LEU A 245 -4.37 -14.95 -19.72
C LEU A 245 -4.24 -13.49 -19.29
N GLN A 246 -5.20 -12.66 -19.71
CA GLN A 246 -5.30 -11.27 -19.32
C GLN A 246 -6.63 -11.04 -18.60
N ILE A 247 -6.60 -10.58 -17.35
CA ILE A 247 -7.78 -10.26 -16.54
C ILE A 247 -7.80 -8.76 -16.31
N ASN A 248 -8.83 -8.09 -16.80
CA ASN A 248 -9.02 -6.65 -16.67
C ASN A 248 -10.32 -6.37 -15.90
N ALA A 249 -10.20 -5.97 -14.63
CA ALA A 249 -11.33 -5.67 -13.77
C ALA A 249 -11.44 -4.15 -13.56
N ALA A 250 -12.44 -3.56 -14.20
CA ALA A 250 -12.87 -2.18 -13.94
C ALA A 250 -13.86 -2.12 -12.76
N ALA A 251 -14.65 -3.18 -12.57
CA ALA A 251 -15.52 -3.35 -11.42
C ALA A 251 -14.71 -3.66 -10.14
N LEU A 252 -15.27 -3.36 -8.96
CA LEU A 252 -14.66 -3.75 -7.69
C LEU A 252 -14.66 -5.28 -7.58
N THR A 253 -13.47 -5.86 -7.74
CA THR A 253 -13.26 -7.30 -7.82
C THR A 253 -12.19 -7.75 -6.85
N GLN A 254 -12.41 -8.90 -6.22
CA GLN A 254 -11.41 -9.63 -5.46
C GLN A 254 -10.98 -10.87 -6.26
N ILE A 255 -9.74 -10.87 -6.73
CA ILE A 255 -9.17 -11.95 -7.54
C ILE A 255 -8.32 -12.83 -6.63
N GLN A 256 -8.50 -14.15 -6.68
CA GLN A 256 -7.63 -15.11 -6.00
C GLN A 256 -7.20 -16.19 -6.99
N MET A 257 -5.89 -16.43 -7.03
CA MET A 257 -5.32 -17.61 -7.66
C MET A 257 -5.46 -18.77 -6.66
N HIS A 258 -6.14 -19.84 -7.06
CA HIS A 258 -6.41 -20.93 -6.14
C HIS A 258 -5.08 -21.52 -5.61
N PRO A 259 -4.92 -21.78 -4.29
CA PRO A 259 -3.65 -22.22 -3.70
C PRO A 259 -3.09 -23.52 -4.31
N HIS A 260 -3.99 -24.40 -4.74
CA HIS A 260 -3.66 -25.68 -5.36
C HIS A 260 -3.74 -25.67 -6.89
N ALA A 261 -3.87 -24.50 -7.51
CA ALA A 261 -3.83 -24.39 -8.96
C ALA A 261 -2.42 -24.70 -9.46
N HIS A 262 -2.30 -25.53 -10.49
CA HIS A 262 -1.05 -25.79 -11.21
C HIS A 262 -1.20 -25.28 -12.64
N ILE A 263 -1.04 -23.98 -12.83
CA ILE A 263 -1.29 -23.31 -14.10
C ILE A 263 0.04 -22.81 -14.65
N GLY A 264 0.41 -23.27 -15.85
CA GLY A 264 1.58 -22.78 -16.59
C GLY A 264 1.15 -21.88 -17.75
N LEU A 265 1.64 -20.65 -17.78
CA LEU A 265 1.34 -19.64 -18.81
C LEU A 265 2.63 -19.04 -19.37
N ASP A 266 2.58 -18.57 -20.61
CA ASP A 266 3.63 -17.74 -21.21
C ASP A 266 3.45 -16.28 -20.75
N ALA A 267 2.20 -15.83 -20.61
CA ALA A 267 1.87 -14.50 -20.15
C ALA A 267 0.65 -14.50 -19.22
N LEU A 268 0.77 -13.82 -18.08
CA LEU A 268 -0.33 -13.54 -17.17
C LEU A 268 -0.38 -12.04 -16.89
N GLY A 269 -1.50 -11.41 -17.24
CA GLY A 269 -1.76 -10.02 -16.92
C GLY A 269 -2.98 -9.89 -16.02
N VAL A 270 -2.87 -9.17 -14.91
CA VAL A 270 -3.98 -8.83 -14.02
C VAL A 270 -4.00 -7.32 -13.83
N ALA A 271 -5.12 -6.67 -14.16
CA ALA A 271 -5.30 -5.24 -14.01
C ALA A 271 -6.57 -4.93 -13.22
N LEU A 272 -6.39 -4.35 -12.02
CA LEU A 272 -7.46 -3.77 -11.21
C LEU A 272 -7.46 -2.25 -11.37
N SER A 273 -8.46 -1.73 -12.09
CA SER A 273 -8.60 -0.30 -12.39
C SER A 273 -9.58 0.43 -11.47
N THR A 274 -10.10 -0.25 -10.45
CA THR A 274 -11.03 0.35 -9.48
C THR A 274 -10.31 1.25 -8.47
N SER A 275 -10.99 2.30 -8.03
CA SER A 275 -10.54 3.20 -6.97
C SER A 275 -11.01 2.79 -5.58
N ASP A 276 -11.66 1.63 -5.42
CA ASP A 276 -12.09 1.13 -4.12
C ASP A 276 -10.94 0.37 -3.43
N SER A 277 -10.73 0.62 -2.13
CA SER A 277 -9.66 0.00 -1.34
C SER A 277 -9.97 -1.45 -0.92
N ARG A 278 -11.17 -1.96 -1.20
CA ARG A 278 -11.55 -3.37 -0.96
C ARG A 278 -11.18 -4.29 -2.12
N ALA A 279 -10.72 -3.72 -3.24
CA ALA A 279 -10.20 -4.49 -4.36
C ALA A 279 -8.98 -5.27 -3.90
N ARG A 280 -8.83 -6.52 -4.34
CA ARG A 280 -7.59 -7.25 -4.05
C ARG A 280 -7.24 -8.27 -5.10
N VAL A 281 -5.94 -8.55 -5.21
CA VAL A 281 -5.38 -9.69 -5.94
C VAL A 281 -4.58 -10.53 -4.95
N GLU A 282 -4.94 -11.79 -4.83
CA GLU A 282 -4.20 -12.79 -4.07
C GLU A 282 -3.52 -13.76 -5.05
N LEU A 283 -2.20 -13.69 -5.10
CA LEU A 283 -1.35 -14.48 -5.99
C LEU A 283 -0.98 -15.81 -5.33
N SER A 284 -0.67 -16.81 -6.16
CA SER A 284 -0.26 -18.15 -5.71
C SER A 284 0.96 -18.61 -6.50
N ALA A 285 1.93 -19.23 -5.81
CA ALA A 285 3.11 -19.84 -6.43
C ALA A 285 2.76 -20.98 -7.40
N GLY A 286 1.56 -21.56 -7.28
CA GLY A 286 1.07 -22.59 -8.19
C GLY A 286 0.72 -22.07 -9.59
N VAL A 287 0.54 -20.76 -9.74
CA VAL A 287 0.33 -20.11 -11.04
C VAL A 287 1.66 -19.54 -11.54
N GLN A 288 2.25 -20.25 -12.49
CA GLN A 288 3.54 -19.92 -13.08
C GLN A 288 3.33 -19.24 -14.43
N ALA A 289 3.86 -18.03 -14.60
CA ALA A 289 3.84 -17.32 -15.86
C ALA A 289 5.26 -16.90 -16.27
N THR A 290 5.65 -17.14 -17.52
CA THR A 290 6.93 -16.66 -18.04
C THR A 290 7.04 -15.14 -17.89
N ASN A 291 5.96 -14.43 -18.20
CA ASN A 291 5.85 -12.98 -17.99
C ASN A 291 4.58 -12.67 -17.19
N LEU A 292 4.76 -12.24 -15.94
CA LEU A 292 3.69 -11.81 -15.06
C LEU A 292 3.61 -10.29 -15.00
N VAL A 293 2.43 -9.72 -15.19
CA VAL A 293 2.17 -8.29 -15.02
C VAL A 293 0.94 -8.10 -14.13
N VAL A 294 1.13 -7.53 -12.94
CA VAL A 294 0.04 -7.18 -12.03
C VAL A 294 -0.03 -5.67 -11.89
N LYS A 295 -1.20 -5.09 -12.16
CA LYS A 295 -1.48 -3.66 -12.02
C LYS A 295 -2.65 -3.47 -11.07
N ALA A 296 -2.48 -2.63 -10.05
CA ALA A 296 -3.56 -2.27 -9.13
C ALA A 296 -3.59 -0.78 -8.83
N GLN A 297 -4.74 -0.13 -9.00
CA GLN A 297 -4.86 1.30 -8.72
C GLN A 297 -5.04 1.63 -7.24
N ARG A 298 -5.84 0.85 -6.52
CA ARG A 298 -6.05 0.89 -5.07
C ARG A 298 -6.31 -0.54 -4.59
N GLY A 299 -6.33 -0.75 -3.27
CA GLY A 299 -6.62 -2.04 -2.68
C GLY A 299 -5.38 -2.83 -2.31
N TRP A 300 -5.42 -4.15 -2.47
CA TRP A 300 -4.40 -5.06 -1.93
C TRP A 300 -3.82 -5.97 -3.01
N VAL A 301 -2.50 -6.14 -3.01
CA VAL A 301 -1.80 -7.14 -3.83
C VAL A 301 -1.00 -8.02 -2.90
N THR A 302 -1.47 -9.24 -2.66
CA THR A 302 -0.92 -10.15 -1.65
C THR A 302 -0.61 -11.53 -2.19
N GLY A 303 0.18 -12.32 -1.48
CA GLY A 303 0.39 -13.75 -1.75
C GLY A 303 1.73 -14.06 -2.40
N ASP A 304 1.83 -15.28 -2.94
CA ASP A 304 3.07 -15.84 -3.45
C ASP A 304 3.16 -15.71 -4.98
N VAL A 305 4.36 -15.43 -5.48
CA VAL A 305 4.62 -15.19 -6.90
C VAL A 305 5.73 -16.09 -7.38
N ALA A 306 5.42 -16.96 -8.33
CA ALA A 306 6.44 -17.74 -9.04
C ALA A 306 7.11 -16.90 -10.14
N LEU A 307 8.38 -16.58 -9.95
CA LEU A 307 9.19 -15.79 -10.89
C LEU A 307 9.89 -16.72 -11.90
N VAL A 308 9.31 -16.83 -13.10
CA VAL A 308 9.85 -17.67 -14.18
C VAL A 308 10.93 -16.96 -14.99
N ASN A 309 10.56 -15.88 -15.68
CA ASN A 309 11.49 -15.05 -16.45
C ASN A 309 11.37 -13.58 -16.05
N SER A 310 10.17 -13.00 -16.15
CA SER A 310 9.93 -11.62 -15.74
C SER A 310 8.65 -11.43 -14.94
N THR A 311 8.69 -10.58 -13.92
CA THR A 311 7.53 -10.18 -13.13
C THR A 311 7.53 -8.66 -12.97
N THR A 312 6.40 -8.04 -13.31
CA THR A 312 6.16 -6.61 -13.13
C THR A 312 4.97 -6.39 -12.21
N LEU A 313 5.22 -5.80 -11.03
CA LEU A 313 4.17 -5.43 -10.06
C LEU A 313 4.06 -3.92 -10.02
N SER A 314 2.96 -3.36 -10.50
CA SER A 314 2.75 -1.93 -10.58
C SER A 314 1.50 -1.51 -9.82
N THR A 315 1.67 -0.88 -8.67
CA THR A 315 0.58 -0.25 -7.93
C THR A 315 0.60 1.26 -8.05
N SER A 316 -0.57 1.88 -8.05
CA SER A 316 -0.73 3.33 -7.92
C SER A 316 -1.58 3.65 -6.69
N GLY A 317 -1.87 4.93 -6.45
CA GLY A 317 -2.68 5.33 -5.28
C GLY A 317 -2.10 4.86 -3.95
N ASP A 318 -2.98 4.47 -3.03
CA ASP A 318 -2.69 3.96 -1.68
C ASP A 318 -2.76 2.42 -1.61
N ALA A 319 -2.59 1.73 -2.73
CA ALA A 319 -2.61 0.26 -2.75
C ALA A 319 -1.49 -0.33 -1.87
N VAL A 320 -1.85 -1.32 -1.05
CA VAL A 320 -0.92 -2.06 -0.19
C VAL A 320 -0.44 -3.31 -0.92
N THR A 321 0.87 -3.54 -0.93
CA THR A 321 1.49 -4.72 -1.56
C THR A 321 2.24 -5.53 -0.50
N ASN A 322 2.00 -6.83 -0.44
CA ASN A 322 2.74 -7.76 0.43
C ASN A 322 2.93 -9.08 -0.31
N VAL A 323 4.07 -9.25 -0.97
CA VAL A 323 4.30 -10.36 -1.91
C VAL A 323 5.57 -11.12 -1.57
N HIS A 324 5.49 -12.43 -1.67
CA HIS A 324 6.61 -13.36 -1.54
C HIS A 324 6.97 -13.89 -2.92
N ILE A 325 8.20 -13.65 -3.36
CA ILE A 325 8.67 -13.92 -4.71
C ILE A 325 9.61 -15.12 -4.66
N HIS A 326 9.20 -16.18 -5.36
CA HIS A 326 9.90 -17.46 -5.42
C HIS A 326 10.39 -17.69 -6.85
N PRO A 327 11.71 -17.64 -7.12
CA PRO A 327 12.22 -17.94 -8.44
C PRO A 327 11.97 -19.42 -8.78
N SER A 328 11.44 -19.68 -9.97
CA SER A 328 11.27 -21.05 -10.46
C SER A 328 12.62 -21.77 -10.63
N ALA A 329 12.60 -23.09 -10.47
CA ALA A 329 13.75 -23.95 -10.67
C ALA A 329 14.40 -23.72 -12.05
N PRO A 330 15.74 -23.65 -12.13
CA PRO A 330 16.42 -23.43 -13.38
C PRO A 330 16.29 -24.65 -14.30
N VAL A 331 16.10 -24.38 -15.60
CA VAL A 331 16.00 -25.42 -16.64
C VAL A 331 17.39 -25.90 -17.09
N SER A 332 18.44 -25.14 -16.81
CA SER A 332 19.83 -25.39 -17.23
C SER A 332 20.83 -25.18 -16.10
N ASP A 333 21.96 -25.89 -16.16
CA ASP A 333 23.09 -25.77 -15.21
C ASP A 333 23.69 -24.37 -15.17
N ALA A 334 23.60 -23.63 -16.28
CA ALA A 334 23.86 -22.19 -16.35
C ALA A 334 22.52 -21.44 -16.26
N PRO A 335 22.04 -21.11 -15.05
CA PRO A 335 20.72 -20.51 -14.87
C PRO A 335 20.62 -19.13 -15.53
N ALA A 336 19.60 -18.94 -16.35
CA ALA A 336 19.29 -17.63 -16.92
C ALA A 336 18.79 -16.65 -15.82
N PRO A 337 19.15 -15.36 -15.92
CA PRO A 337 18.74 -14.35 -14.96
C PRO A 337 17.21 -14.20 -14.92
N VAL A 338 16.70 -13.80 -13.76
CA VAL A 338 15.29 -13.43 -13.55
C VAL A 338 15.14 -11.92 -13.39
N TYR A 339 14.04 -11.38 -13.90
CA TYR A 339 13.78 -9.95 -13.90
C TYR A 339 12.57 -9.62 -13.02
N LEU A 340 12.81 -8.84 -11.97
CA LEU A 340 11.76 -8.32 -11.10
C LEU A 340 11.68 -6.80 -11.26
N THR A 341 10.52 -6.28 -11.62
CA THR A 341 10.27 -4.85 -11.61
C THR A 341 9.08 -4.56 -10.73
N THR A 342 9.26 -3.69 -9.73
CA THR A 342 8.13 -3.16 -8.97
C THR A 342 8.04 -1.64 -9.08
N ALA A 343 6.82 -1.13 -9.18
CA ALA A 343 6.51 0.28 -9.07
C ALA A 343 5.34 0.40 -8.11
N HIS A 344 5.47 1.16 -7.03
CA HIS A 344 4.38 1.35 -6.08
C HIS A 344 4.04 2.82 -5.92
N GLY A 345 2.78 3.08 -5.55
CA GLY A 345 2.26 4.43 -5.32
C GLY A 345 2.69 5.03 -3.98
N THR A 346 1.73 5.60 -3.28
CA THR A 346 1.87 6.13 -1.92
C THR A 346 1.53 5.10 -0.84
N GLY A 347 0.96 3.96 -1.21
CA GLY A 347 0.71 2.85 -0.30
C GLY A 347 2.00 2.13 0.12
N ARG A 348 1.90 1.34 1.18
CA ARG A 348 3.01 0.52 1.68
C ARG A 348 3.23 -0.70 0.79
N ALA A 349 4.49 -1.02 0.52
CA ALA A 349 4.88 -2.20 -0.24
C ALA A 349 5.94 -3.00 0.53
N ASP A 350 5.63 -4.25 0.84
CA ASP A 350 6.53 -5.25 1.40
C ASP A 350 6.80 -6.31 0.33
N VAL A 351 8.07 -6.49 -0.06
CA VAL A 351 8.48 -7.46 -1.08
C VAL A 351 9.56 -8.36 -0.49
N PHE A 352 9.24 -9.65 -0.40
CA PHE A 352 10.14 -10.69 0.08
C PHE A 352 10.62 -11.49 -1.12
N PHE A 353 11.93 -11.68 -1.24
CA PHE A 353 12.52 -12.54 -2.26
C PHE A 353 13.14 -13.74 -1.56
N GLU A 354 12.61 -14.92 -1.87
CA GLU A 354 12.92 -16.17 -1.18
C GLU A 354 13.36 -17.19 -2.22
N SER A 355 14.61 -17.62 -2.15
CA SER A 355 15.16 -18.64 -3.05
C SER A 355 15.13 -19.99 -2.34
N ASP A 356 14.57 -21.00 -2.99
CA ASP A 356 14.61 -22.37 -2.44
C ASP A 356 16.05 -22.90 -2.49
N ALA A 357 16.53 -23.33 -1.32
CA ALA A 357 17.87 -23.86 -1.13
C ALA A 357 18.15 -25.13 -1.95
N ALA A 358 17.11 -25.85 -2.37
CA ALA A 358 17.17 -27.07 -3.16
C ALA A 358 17.63 -26.83 -4.62
N TYR A 359 17.50 -25.61 -5.14
CA TYR A 359 17.86 -25.28 -6.52
C TYR A 359 19.13 -24.43 -6.61
N ALA A 360 19.78 -24.49 -7.77
CA ALA A 360 20.90 -23.61 -8.10
C ALA A 360 20.44 -22.15 -8.17
N HIS A 361 21.28 -21.24 -7.65
CA HIS A 361 20.99 -19.81 -7.61
C HIS A 361 20.83 -19.24 -9.02
N ARG A 362 19.71 -18.54 -9.27
CA ARG A 362 19.48 -17.82 -10.54
C ARG A 362 19.84 -16.35 -10.35
N PRO A 363 20.64 -15.75 -11.25
CA PRO A 363 21.00 -14.35 -11.11
C PRO A 363 19.77 -13.43 -11.07
N ILE A 364 19.68 -12.54 -10.09
CA ILE A 364 18.51 -11.70 -9.83
C ILE A 364 18.77 -10.29 -10.37
N VAL A 365 17.90 -9.82 -11.26
CA VAL A 365 17.91 -8.43 -11.75
C VAL A 365 16.62 -7.75 -11.30
N ALA A 366 16.70 -6.99 -10.22
CA ALA A 366 15.57 -6.35 -9.58
C ALA A 366 15.61 -4.82 -9.69
N ALA A 367 14.48 -4.21 -10.04
CA ALA A 367 14.30 -2.77 -10.11
C ALA A 367 13.02 -2.36 -9.37
N HIS A 368 13.15 -1.52 -8.34
CA HIS A 368 12.04 -1.06 -7.52
C HIS A 368 11.90 0.45 -7.62
N LYS A 369 10.67 0.92 -7.86
CA LYS A 369 10.32 2.34 -7.96
C LYS A 369 9.26 2.70 -6.92
N SER A 370 9.49 3.76 -6.15
CA SER A 370 8.55 4.33 -5.19
C SER A 370 7.96 5.64 -5.68
N GLY A 371 6.63 5.74 -5.63
CA GLY A 371 5.85 6.96 -5.81
C GLY A 371 5.76 7.84 -4.57
N GLY A 372 6.46 7.49 -3.49
CA GLY A 372 6.46 8.21 -2.22
C GLY A 372 5.84 7.44 -1.05
N GLY A 373 5.44 6.19 -1.25
CA GLY A 373 5.06 5.26 -0.19
C GLY A 373 6.26 4.63 0.53
N GLU A 374 5.97 3.87 1.59
CA GLU A 374 6.96 3.08 2.30
C GLU A 374 7.26 1.80 1.53
N LEU A 375 8.54 1.53 1.28
CA LEU A 375 9.00 0.33 0.59
C LEU A 375 9.92 -0.48 1.51
N TYR A 376 9.53 -1.71 1.77
CA TYR A 376 10.31 -2.70 2.49
C TYR A 376 10.71 -3.81 1.53
N LEU A 377 12.02 -4.06 1.43
CA LEU A 377 12.60 -5.08 0.57
C LEU A 377 13.39 -6.05 1.43
N THR A 378 13.09 -7.34 1.33
CA THR A 378 13.77 -8.39 2.07
C THR A 378 14.36 -9.41 1.09
N TYR A 379 15.68 -9.49 1.04
CA TYR A 379 16.46 -10.41 0.20
C TYR A 379 17.32 -11.38 1.03
N ALA A 380 17.04 -11.51 2.33
CA ALA A 380 17.85 -12.31 3.25
C ALA A 380 17.93 -13.78 2.80
N ASP A 381 16.81 -14.33 2.34
CA ASP A 381 16.68 -15.73 1.91
C ASP A 381 16.86 -15.90 0.39
N ALA A 382 17.23 -14.83 -0.32
CA ALA A 382 17.40 -14.85 -1.77
C ALA A 382 18.76 -15.40 -2.23
N ARG A 383 19.73 -15.57 -1.31
CA ARG A 383 21.16 -15.79 -1.62
C ARG A 383 21.77 -14.69 -2.52
N PHE A 384 21.26 -13.47 -2.38
CA PHE A 384 21.65 -12.34 -3.21
C PHE A 384 23.16 -12.03 -3.08
N SER A 385 23.88 -12.05 -4.19
CA SER A 385 25.30 -11.73 -4.31
C SER A 385 25.54 -10.84 -5.52
N GLY A 386 25.77 -9.55 -5.27
CA GLY A 386 25.92 -8.56 -6.32
C GLY A 386 25.65 -7.13 -5.88
N ARG A 387 25.43 -6.25 -6.85
CA ARG A 387 25.44 -4.79 -6.65
C ARG A 387 24.07 -4.25 -6.26
N VAL A 388 24.09 -3.27 -5.35
CA VAL A 388 22.89 -2.60 -4.85
C VAL A 388 23.00 -1.09 -5.07
N GLY A 389 22.13 -0.56 -5.92
CA GLY A 389 21.97 0.86 -6.20
C GLY A 389 20.74 1.42 -5.51
N VAL A 390 20.89 2.47 -4.68
CA VAL A 390 19.76 3.11 -3.98
C VAL A 390 19.73 4.62 -4.20
N ALA A 391 18.67 5.08 -4.85
CA ALA A 391 18.33 6.46 -5.11
C ALA A 391 17.05 6.84 -4.36
N ALA A 392 17.15 7.01 -3.04
CA ALA A 392 16.03 7.35 -2.17
C ALA A 392 16.35 8.56 -1.27
N GLN A 393 15.32 9.34 -0.93
CA GLN A 393 15.46 10.51 -0.04
C GLN A 393 15.89 10.09 1.37
N SER A 394 15.33 8.98 1.85
CA SER A 394 15.69 8.33 3.11
C SER A 394 15.63 6.82 2.92
N TYR A 395 16.61 6.10 3.46
CA TYR A 395 16.62 4.64 3.43
C TYR A 395 17.40 4.10 4.63
N SER A 396 17.09 2.87 5.02
CA SER A 396 17.86 2.10 5.99
C SER A 396 18.13 0.72 5.39
N MET A 397 19.37 0.27 5.42
CA MET A 397 19.78 -1.02 4.86
C MET A 397 20.58 -1.81 5.89
N ARG A 398 20.51 -3.13 5.80
CA ARG A 398 21.28 -4.07 6.62
C ARG A 398 21.95 -5.07 5.68
N GLY A 399 23.15 -5.54 6.05
CA GLY A 399 23.89 -6.54 5.27
C GLY A 399 24.56 -6.02 3.99
N VAL A 400 24.57 -4.71 3.75
CA VAL A 400 25.18 -4.10 2.55
C VAL A 400 26.57 -3.55 2.88
N GLN A 401 27.54 -3.89 2.04
CA GLN A 401 28.91 -3.38 2.06
C GLN A 401 29.01 -2.16 1.14
N SER A 402 29.84 -1.18 1.51
CA SER A 402 30.07 0.05 0.73
C SER A 402 31.54 0.45 0.73
N GLU A 403 32.04 0.85 -0.44
CA GLU A 403 33.37 1.44 -0.64
C GLU A 403 33.24 2.95 -0.41
N GLY A 404 33.84 3.48 0.66
CA GLY A 404 33.87 4.93 0.92
C GLY A 404 32.96 5.45 2.04
N GLY A 405 32.43 4.55 2.89
CA GLY A 405 31.65 4.97 4.06
C GLY A 405 30.28 5.59 3.71
N LEU A 406 29.65 6.24 4.70
CA LEU A 406 28.28 6.79 4.60
C LEU A 406 28.10 7.87 3.51
N GLU A 407 29.20 8.39 2.95
CA GLU A 407 29.18 9.43 1.92
C GLU A 407 29.08 8.89 0.50
N ALA A 408 29.42 7.61 0.26
CA ALA A 408 29.17 6.92 -1.01
C ALA A 408 27.68 6.56 -1.15
N ARG A 409 26.83 7.58 -1.19
CA ARG A 409 25.38 7.44 -1.18
C ARG A 409 24.93 6.62 -2.38
N GLY A 410 24.34 5.46 -2.10
CA GLY A 410 23.55 4.71 -3.06
C GLY A 410 24.31 3.74 -3.96
N LYS A 411 25.59 3.43 -3.68
CA LYS A 411 26.31 2.33 -4.33
C LYS A 411 26.90 1.39 -3.28
N GLY A 412 26.34 0.20 -3.18
CA GLY A 412 26.85 -0.87 -2.31
C GLY A 412 26.78 -2.22 -3.00
N TRP A 413 27.14 -3.28 -2.28
CA TRP A 413 26.96 -4.66 -2.72
C TRP A 413 26.69 -5.56 -1.52
N VAL A 414 26.19 -6.76 -1.79
CA VAL A 414 26.03 -7.85 -0.81
C VAL A 414 26.79 -9.04 -1.35
N GLY A 415 27.51 -9.77 -0.50
CA GLY A 415 28.35 -10.88 -0.95
C GLY A 415 29.51 -10.41 -1.83
N GLU A 416 29.59 -10.95 -3.05
CA GLU A 416 30.62 -10.60 -4.02
C GLU A 416 30.23 -9.36 -4.83
N LYS A 417 31.14 -8.38 -4.91
CA LYS A 417 30.92 -7.12 -5.65
C LYS A 417 30.66 -7.33 -7.14
N ASP A 418 31.26 -8.36 -7.72
CA ASP A 418 31.11 -8.75 -9.12
C ASP A 418 30.19 -9.97 -9.29
N GLY A 419 29.37 -10.27 -8.27
CA GLY A 419 28.33 -11.26 -8.35
C GLY A 419 27.30 -10.94 -9.44
N GLY A 420 26.57 -11.97 -9.88
CA GLY A 420 25.63 -11.87 -11.00
C GLY A 420 24.37 -11.05 -10.71
N ASP A 421 24.10 -10.73 -9.44
CA ASP A 421 22.86 -10.07 -9.03
C ASP A 421 22.95 -8.54 -9.10
N SER A 422 21.80 -7.91 -9.33
CA SER A 422 21.67 -6.46 -9.39
C SER A 422 20.34 -6.01 -8.81
N LEU A 423 20.41 -5.07 -7.87
CA LEU A 423 19.26 -4.43 -7.24
C LEU A 423 19.32 -2.93 -7.46
N SER A 424 18.29 -2.34 -8.04
CA SER A 424 18.16 -0.90 -8.23
C SER A 424 16.89 -0.41 -7.55
N VAL A 425 17.01 0.58 -6.65
CA VAL A 425 15.89 1.18 -5.92
C VAL A 425 15.87 2.66 -6.22
N ALA A 426 14.74 3.17 -6.71
CA ALA A 426 14.56 4.59 -7.01
C ALA A 426 13.27 5.13 -6.41
N ASN A 427 13.30 6.37 -5.94
CA ASN A 427 12.12 7.13 -5.58
C ASN A 427 11.89 8.24 -6.63
N ALA A 428 10.65 8.48 -7.05
CA ALA A 428 10.28 9.51 -8.02
C ALA A 428 10.80 10.92 -7.70
N ARG A 429 11.12 11.22 -6.43
CA ARG A 429 11.69 12.50 -6.00
C ARG A 429 13.22 12.50 -5.85
N GLY A 430 13.83 11.33 -5.71
CA GLY A 430 15.27 11.20 -5.74
C GLY A 430 15.68 11.27 -7.20
N GLY A 431 16.49 12.26 -7.59
CA GLY A 431 17.00 12.36 -8.95
C GLY A 431 17.51 11.00 -9.43
N GLU A 432 17.18 10.64 -10.67
CA GLU A 432 17.54 9.35 -11.24
C GLU A 432 19.06 9.16 -11.12
N VAL A 433 19.51 8.18 -10.33
CA VAL A 433 20.91 7.75 -10.33
C VAL A 433 21.09 6.96 -11.62
N THR A 434 21.30 7.70 -12.71
CA THR A 434 21.67 7.15 -14.00
C THR A 434 23.11 6.69 -13.90
N ASP A 435 23.31 5.48 -13.41
CA ASP A 435 24.53 4.76 -13.72
C ASP A 435 24.43 4.37 -15.20
N ARG A 436 24.96 5.25 -16.07
CA ARG A 436 24.86 5.19 -17.54
C ARG A 436 25.24 3.81 -18.10
N ASP A 437 26.09 3.06 -17.41
CA ASP A 437 26.52 1.72 -17.82
C ASP A 437 25.43 0.64 -17.63
N TYR A 438 24.48 0.81 -16.70
CA TYR A 438 23.47 -0.21 -16.41
C TYR A 438 22.32 -0.24 -17.42
N VAL A 439 21.79 0.93 -17.81
CA VAL A 439 20.70 1.02 -18.80
C VAL A 439 21.16 0.45 -20.15
N HIS A 440 22.40 0.74 -20.54
CA HIS A 440 22.97 0.23 -21.79
C HIS A 440 23.30 -1.26 -21.77
N LYS A 441 23.52 -1.90 -20.60
CA LYS A 441 23.81 -3.35 -20.52
C LYS A 441 22.53 -4.19 -20.53
N ALA A 442 21.50 -3.75 -19.80
CA ALA A 442 20.18 -4.41 -19.83
C ALA A 442 19.52 -4.30 -21.23
N GLN A 443 19.64 -3.14 -21.88
CA GLN A 443 19.09 -2.93 -23.21
C GLN A 443 19.86 -3.71 -24.29
N ARG A 444 21.20 -3.79 -24.21
CA ARG A 444 22.02 -4.63 -25.12
C ARG A 444 21.80 -6.13 -24.94
N ILE A 445 21.51 -6.62 -23.73
CA ILE A 445 21.14 -8.03 -23.51
C ILE A 445 19.77 -8.33 -24.12
N ARG A 446 18.86 -7.36 -24.13
CA ARG A 446 17.55 -7.47 -24.79
C ARG A 446 17.66 -7.44 -26.32
N GLU A 447 18.62 -6.70 -26.87
CA GLU A 447 18.88 -6.56 -28.31
C GLU A 447 19.80 -7.64 -28.90
N SER A 448 20.48 -8.45 -28.08
CA SER A 448 21.44 -9.49 -28.52
C SER A 448 20.88 -10.91 -28.62
N LYS A 449 19.59 -11.13 -28.32
CA LYS A 449 18.90 -12.36 -28.74
C LYS A 449 18.48 -12.23 -30.21
N PRO A 450 18.78 -13.22 -31.08
CA PRO A 450 18.31 -13.18 -32.47
C PRO A 450 16.78 -13.10 -32.50
N PRO A 451 16.18 -12.38 -33.47
CA PRO A 451 14.74 -12.29 -33.59
C PRO A 451 14.20 -13.69 -33.90
N LEU A 452 13.40 -14.24 -32.98
CA LEU A 452 12.47 -15.30 -33.34
C LEU A 452 11.49 -14.68 -34.33
N ALA A 453 11.65 -15.04 -35.60
CA ALA A 453 10.82 -14.54 -36.68
C ALA A 453 9.35 -14.90 -36.46
N GLN A 454 8.49 -13.88 -36.58
CA GLN A 454 7.17 -13.91 -37.21
C GLN A 454 6.30 -15.14 -36.93
N ALA A 455 5.73 -15.20 -35.72
CA ALA A 455 4.49 -15.95 -35.47
C ALA A 455 3.73 -15.34 -34.29
N ALA A 456 3.36 -14.06 -34.39
CA ALA A 456 2.27 -13.48 -33.61
C ALA A 456 1.98 -12.10 -34.19
N GLY A 457 0.77 -11.90 -34.72
CA GLY A 457 0.24 -10.57 -35.03
C GLY A 457 0.12 -9.76 -33.74
N GLY A 458 1.18 -9.06 -33.37
CA GLY A 458 1.19 -8.15 -32.25
C GLY A 458 0.46 -6.87 -32.61
N VAL A 459 -0.66 -6.63 -31.92
CA VAL A 459 -1.31 -5.32 -31.86
C VAL A 459 -0.31 -4.34 -31.25
N LEU A 460 0.05 -3.28 -32.00
CA LEU A 460 0.81 -2.15 -31.47
C LEU A 460 0.09 -1.57 -30.25
N PRO A 461 0.80 -1.17 -29.18
CA PRO A 461 0.16 -0.57 -28.03
C PRO A 461 -0.59 0.69 -28.47
N THR A 462 -1.88 0.75 -28.15
CA THR A 462 -2.68 1.97 -28.21
C THR A 462 -2.02 2.98 -27.28
N ILE A 463 -1.31 3.94 -27.85
CA ILE A 463 -0.80 5.10 -27.10
C ILE A 463 -2.03 5.92 -26.71
N ASP A 464 -2.27 6.03 -25.41
CA ASP A 464 -3.27 6.94 -24.87
C ASP A 464 -2.79 8.39 -25.10
N VAL A 465 -3.24 8.98 -26.21
CA VAL A 465 -2.84 10.32 -26.67
C VAL A 465 -3.30 11.39 -25.69
N GLU A 466 -4.37 11.14 -24.91
CA GLU A 466 -4.87 12.08 -23.90
C GLU A 466 -3.89 12.24 -22.73
N ALA A 467 -3.28 11.14 -22.28
CA ALA A 467 -2.29 11.17 -21.19
C ALA A 467 -1.02 11.93 -21.62
N ALA A 468 -0.55 11.73 -22.86
CA ALA A 468 0.61 12.43 -23.40
C ALA A 468 0.36 13.94 -23.61
N TRP A 469 -0.86 14.33 -23.98
CA TRP A 469 -1.27 15.72 -24.17
C TRP A 469 -1.35 16.51 -22.85
N SER A 470 -1.83 15.88 -21.77
CA SER A 470 -1.97 16.54 -20.46
C SER A 470 -0.62 16.93 -19.83
N ILE A 471 0.42 16.14 -20.08
CA ILE A 471 1.76 16.34 -19.49
C ILE A 471 2.50 17.51 -20.17
N GLN A 472 2.38 17.68 -21.48
CA GLN A 472 3.09 18.76 -22.19
C GLN A 472 2.47 20.15 -22.00
N LEU A 473 1.14 20.26 -21.89
CA LEU A 473 0.46 21.55 -21.68
C LEU A 473 0.77 22.17 -20.31
N SER A 474 1.12 21.36 -19.30
CA SER A 474 1.52 21.85 -17.97
C SER A 474 2.87 22.60 -17.93
N ARG A 475 3.67 22.52 -19.01
CA ARG A 475 5.01 23.12 -19.09
C ARG A 475 5.09 24.42 -19.90
N ALA A 476 4.01 24.83 -20.57
CA ALA A 476 3.99 26.05 -21.36
C ALA A 476 3.61 27.27 -20.49
N ARG A 477 4.58 27.80 -19.74
CA ARG A 477 4.57 29.22 -19.36
C ARG A 477 5.16 30.01 -20.54
N ASP A 478 4.45 31.07 -20.91
CA ASP A 478 4.86 32.13 -21.84
C ASP A 478 4.56 31.89 -23.35
N GLY A 479 3.34 32.25 -23.73
CA GLY A 479 3.10 33.18 -24.85
C GLY A 479 3.45 32.81 -26.30
N LYS A 480 3.88 31.58 -26.62
CA LYS A 480 4.11 31.14 -28.00
C LYS A 480 3.42 29.82 -28.33
N LEU A 481 2.10 29.88 -28.58
CA LEU A 481 1.28 28.70 -28.85
C LEU A 481 1.58 28.04 -30.21
N GLU A 482 1.93 28.82 -31.24
CA GLU A 482 1.99 28.32 -32.63
C GLU A 482 3.27 27.53 -32.93
N THR A 483 4.40 27.93 -32.34
CA THR A 483 5.68 27.21 -32.49
C THR A 483 5.71 25.91 -31.69
N THR A 484 5.08 25.93 -30.52
CA THR A 484 4.96 24.77 -29.62
C THR A 484 4.04 23.70 -30.22
N TYR A 485 2.99 24.09 -30.94
CA TYR A 485 2.09 23.16 -31.63
C TYR A 485 2.81 22.40 -32.77
N ARG A 486 3.61 23.09 -33.61
CA ARG A 486 4.38 22.43 -34.67
C ARG A 486 5.46 21.50 -34.13
N GLN A 487 6.08 21.84 -33.00
CA GLN A 487 7.08 20.99 -32.35
C GLN A 487 6.46 19.77 -31.65
N ALA A 488 5.27 19.92 -31.03
CA ALA A 488 4.56 18.80 -30.41
C ALA A 488 4.09 17.76 -31.45
N VAL A 489 3.57 18.21 -32.61
CA VAL A 489 3.18 17.31 -33.70
C VAL A 489 4.39 16.55 -34.29
N ARG A 490 5.55 17.22 -34.40
CA ARG A 490 6.81 16.55 -34.82
C ARG A 490 7.39 15.59 -33.76
N ALA A 491 7.15 15.83 -32.48
CA ALA A 491 7.69 15.01 -31.40
C ALA A 491 6.89 13.71 -31.16
N VAL A 492 5.62 13.68 -31.55
CA VAL A 492 4.75 12.50 -31.39
C VAL A 492 4.87 11.52 -32.58
N LEU A 493 5.37 11.99 -33.74
CA LEU A 493 5.60 11.16 -34.92
C LEU A 493 7.10 10.91 -35.10
N VAL A 494 7.57 9.72 -34.73
CA VAL A 494 8.94 9.27 -35.04
C VAL A 494 9.11 9.26 -36.56
N PRO A 495 10.14 9.91 -37.14
CA PRO A 495 10.28 9.96 -38.59
C PRO A 495 10.70 8.58 -39.12
N HIS A 496 9.80 7.93 -39.86
CA HIS A 496 10.18 6.88 -40.81
C HIS A 496 10.76 7.54 -42.07
N PRO A 497 11.93 7.10 -42.58
CA PRO A 497 12.45 7.62 -43.84
C PRO A 497 11.48 7.26 -44.98
N GLY A 498 10.91 8.27 -45.66
CA GLY A 498 10.04 8.11 -46.83
C GLY A 498 8.60 8.62 -46.69
N LEU A 499 8.19 9.15 -45.54
CA LEU A 499 6.83 9.68 -45.32
C LEU A 499 6.79 11.21 -45.43
N GLU A 500 6.00 11.72 -46.37
CA GLU A 500 5.72 13.16 -46.55
C GLU A 500 4.33 13.50 -45.99
N ILE A 501 4.25 14.52 -45.14
CA ILE A 501 3.00 14.94 -44.49
C ILE A 501 2.65 16.35 -44.96
N THR A 502 1.49 16.48 -45.60
CA THR A 502 0.94 17.73 -46.12
C THR A 502 -0.33 18.10 -45.36
N LEU A 503 -0.42 19.35 -44.90
CA LEU A 503 -1.58 19.89 -44.21
C LEU A 503 -2.41 20.73 -45.19
N HIS A 504 -3.66 20.36 -45.39
CA HIS A 504 -4.59 21.11 -46.24
C HIS A 504 -5.69 21.77 -45.40
N ARG A 505 -5.99 23.03 -45.71
CA ARG A 505 -7.16 23.74 -45.18
C ARG A 505 -8.36 23.39 -46.07
N ALA A 506 -9.42 22.83 -45.49
CA ALA A 506 -10.61 22.49 -46.24
C ALA A 506 -11.26 23.77 -46.85
N PRO A 507 -11.68 23.76 -48.13
CA PRO A 507 -12.39 24.88 -48.72
C PRO A 507 -13.78 25.02 -48.10
N VAL A 508 -14.14 26.25 -47.71
CA VAL A 508 -15.45 26.57 -47.16
C VAL A 508 -16.45 26.67 -48.31
N GLN A 509 -17.44 25.78 -48.36
CA GLN A 509 -18.57 25.88 -49.29
C GLN A 509 -19.54 26.98 -48.82
N PRO A 510 -19.99 27.89 -49.69
CA PRO A 510 -21.03 28.86 -49.35
C PRO A 510 -22.40 28.18 -49.25
N ALA A 511 -23.08 28.38 -48.13
CA ALA A 511 -24.46 27.93 -47.93
C ALA A 511 -25.43 28.79 -48.76
N ALA A 512 -26.28 28.14 -49.55
CA ALA A 512 -27.32 28.78 -50.35
C ALA A 512 -28.62 28.97 -49.54
N GLY A 513 -29.11 30.22 -49.52
CA GLY A 513 -30.53 30.61 -49.50
C GLY A 513 -31.46 30.16 -48.37
N ALA A 514 -31.82 31.08 -47.47
CA ALA A 514 -33.16 31.13 -46.89
C ALA A 514 -33.53 32.55 -46.44
N ALA A 515 -34.76 32.94 -46.75
CA ALA A 515 -35.30 34.29 -46.68
C ALA A 515 -35.77 34.73 -45.28
N ALA A 516 -35.65 36.04 -45.06
CA ALA A 516 -36.38 36.93 -44.16
C ALA A 516 -37.20 36.37 -42.97
N ALA A 517 -36.69 36.60 -41.76
CA ALA A 517 -37.49 37.02 -40.61
C ALA A 517 -36.61 37.84 -39.64
N ARG A 518 -37.04 39.07 -39.31
CA ARG A 518 -36.37 39.96 -38.35
C ARG A 518 -36.60 39.46 -36.94
N HIS A 519 -35.55 38.92 -36.30
CA HIS A 519 -35.38 38.93 -34.85
C HIS A 519 -33.90 39.17 -34.52
N VAL A 520 -33.64 40.00 -33.51
CA VAL A 520 -32.29 40.27 -32.99
C VAL A 520 -31.79 38.99 -32.32
N VAL A 521 -30.91 38.26 -33.01
CA VAL A 521 -30.24 37.05 -32.52
C VAL A 521 -28.79 37.40 -32.19
N VAL A 522 -28.38 37.10 -30.95
CA VAL A 522 -26.98 37.14 -30.49
C VAL A 522 -26.13 36.24 -31.41
N PRO A 523 -24.99 36.68 -31.95
CA PRO A 523 -24.23 35.87 -32.90
C PRO A 523 -23.73 34.59 -32.22
N ALA A 524 -24.11 33.45 -32.80
CA ALA A 524 -23.57 32.15 -32.40
C ALA A 524 -22.05 32.11 -32.65
N PRO A 525 -21.26 31.46 -31.78
CA PRO A 525 -19.82 31.33 -31.98
C PRO A 525 -19.52 30.56 -33.27
N PRO A 526 -18.42 30.88 -33.99
CA PRO A 526 -18.07 30.19 -35.22
C PRO A 526 -17.82 28.71 -34.96
N ALA A 527 -18.38 27.85 -35.81
CA ALA A 527 -18.17 26.41 -35.75
C ALA A 527 -16.68 26.07 -35.89
N PRO A 528 -16.17 25.05 -35.17
CA PRO A 528 -14.79 24.61 -35.30
C PRO A 528 -14.53 24.14 -36.74
N VAL A 529 -13.44 24.64 -37.34
CA VAL A 529 -13.01 24.21 -38.67
C VAL A 529 -12.22 22.91 -38.51
N PRO A 530 -12.64 21.79 -39.12
CA PRO A 530 -11.88 20.55 -39.06
C PRO A 530 -10.57 20.69 -39.84
N VAL A 531 -9.49 20.13 -39.31
CA VAL A 531 -8.22 19.98 -40.00
C VAL A 531 -8.12 18.54 -40.50
N VAL A 532 -7.93 18.38 -41.81
CA VAL A 532 -7.74 17.08 -42.44
C VAL A 532 -6.24 16.85 -42.61
N VAL A 533 -5.72 15.79 -42.00
CA VAL A 533 -4.34 15.35 -42.19
C VAL A 533 -4.35 14.24 -43.23
N VAL A 534 -3.59 14.42 -44.31
CA VAL A 534 -3.42 13.43 -45.37
C VAL A 534 -2.01 12.87 -45.25
N VAL A 535 -1.90 11.55 -45.12
CA VAL A 535 -0.62 10.85 -45.02
C VAL A 535 -0.34 10.14 -46.33
N HIS A 536 0.74 10.54 -47.01
CA HIS A 536 1.16 9.93 -48.28
C HIS A 536 2.20 8.84 -48.04
N GLY A 537 2.23 7.80 -48.89
CA GLY A 537 3.19 6.68 -48.80
C GLY A 537 2.61 5.34 -48.33
N LEU A 538 1.29 5.24 -48.14
CA LEU A 538 0.56 3.98 -47.96
C LEU A 538 -0.15 3.58 -49.28
N PRO A 539 -0.41 2.29 -49.53
CA PRO A 539 -1.11 1.83 -50.74
C PRO A 539 -2.55 2.37 -50.87
N VAL A 540 -3.12 2.93 -49.79
CA VAL A 540 -4.35 3.72 -49.78
C VAL A 540 -4.11 4.98 -48.94
N PRO A 541 -4.41 6.20 -49.43
CA PRO A 541 -4.23 7.41 -48.64
C PRO A 541 -5.19 7.40 -47.44
N LEU A 542 -4.63 7.56 -46.24
CA LEU A 542 -5.40 7.62 -45.00
C LEU A 542 -5.79 9.07 -44.71
N HIS A 543 -7.10 9.34 -44.61
CA HIS A 543 -7.63 10.64 -44.23
C HIS A 543 -8.00 10.64 -42.75
N LEU A 544 -7.24 11.38 -41.94
CA LEU A 544 -7.55 11.55 -40.52
C LEU A 544 -8.26 12.90 -40.32
N VAL A 545 -9.51 12.87 -39.86
CA VAL A 545 -10.27 14.08 -39.50
C VAL A 545 -10.18 14.26 -37.99
N VAL A 546 -9.49 15.31 -37.54
CA VAL A 546 -9.36 15.63 -36.11
C VAL A 546 -10.36 16.74 -35.77
N ALA A 547 -11.33 16.44 -34.91
CA ALA A 547 -12.28 17.43 -34.43
C ALA A 547 -11.60 18.40 -33.44
N ALA A 548 -11.73 19.70 -33.66
CA ALA A 548 -11.20 20.71 -32.76
C ALA A 548 -12.16 20.96 -31.57
N VAL A 549 -11.66 20.83 -30.34
CA VAL A 549 -12.41 21.10 -29.10
C VAL A 549 -12.33 22.61 -28.76
N PRO A 550 -13.46 23.29 -28.44
CA PRO A 550 -13.43 24.70 -28.05
C PRO A 550 -12.93 24.88 -26.61
N VAL A 551 -11.90 25.73 -26.43
CA VAL A 551 -11.35 26.11 -25.13
C VAL A 551 -11.81 27.53 -24.79
N ARG A 552 -12.54 27.74 -23.67
CA ARG A 552 -12.43 28.93 -22.79
C ARG A 552 -13.36 28.90 -21.57
N LEU A 553 -12.78 29.01 -20.36
CA LEU A 553 -13.07 30.10 -19.39
C LEU A 553 -12.17 29.98 -18.13
N LEU A 554 -11.13 30.83 -17.99
CA LEU A 554 -10.63 31.26 -16.67
C LEU A 554 -9.78 32.54 -16.77
N VAL A 555 -10.39 33.66 -17.20
CA VAL A 555 -9.84 35.01 -16.98
C VAL A 555 -11.01 35.95 -16.74
N ALA A 556 -11.43 36.11 -15.49
CA ALA A 556 -12.24 37.24 -15.01
C ALA A 556 -12.37 37.22 -13.48
N ALA A 557 -11.34 37.66 -12.75
CA ALA A 557 -11.50 38.14 -11.36
C ALA A 557 -10.27 38.92 -10.87
N VAL A 558 -9.84 39.95 -11.60
CA VAL A 558 -8.99 41.01 -11.04
C VAL A 558 -9.43 42.34 -11.64
N ARG A 559 -10.29 43.07 -10.94
CA ARG A 559 -10.44 44.51 -11.14
C ARG A 559 -10.88 45.21 -9.85
N THR A 560 -9.90 45.87 -9.24
CA THR A 560 -9.95 47.26 -8.73
C THR A 560 -11.24 47.73 -8.05
N ARG A 561 -11.21 47.87 -6.72
CA ARG A 561 -11.99 48.90 -6.03
C ARG A 561 -11.07 50.06 -5.67
N ARG A 562 -11.26 51.19 -6.35
CA ARG A 562 -10.86 52.52 -5.85
C ARG A 562 -11.95 52.99 -4.89
N ALA A 563 -11.54 53.47 -3.73
CA ALA A 563 -12.39 54.18 -2.78
C ALA A 563 -12.58 55.65 -3.19
N PRO A 564 -13.71 56.29 -2.85
CA PRO A 564 -13.77 57.74 -2.69
C PRO A 564 -13.43 58.13 -1.24
N GLY A 565 -12.62 59.17 -1.08
CA GLY A 565 -12.39 59.80 0.22
C GLY A 565 -13.51 60.79 0.58
N TRP A 566 -13.66 61.08 1.88
CA TRP A 566 -13.42 62.41 2.50
C TRP A 566 -13.79 62.39 4.00
N LEU A 567 -13.03 63.17 4.77
CA LEU A 567 -13.19 63.75 6.12
C LEU A 567 -12.83 63.01 7.44
N ALA A 568 -11.81 63.61 8.09
CA ALA A 568 -11.69 64.04 9.51
C ALA A 568 -11.25 63.05 10.62
N ASP A 569 -9.93 63.08 10.92
CA ASP A 569 -9.20 63.38 12.19
C ASP A 569 -9.94 63.37 13.57
N PRO A 570 -9.28 63.26 14.76
CA PRO A 570 -7.90 62.88 15.12
C PRO A 570 -7.77 61.84 16.27
N GLY A 571 -6.56 61.32 16.49
CA GLY A 571 -6.09 61.04 17.86
C GLY A 571 -5.21 59.82 18.08
N ARG A 572 -3.96 60.10 18.50
CA ARG A 572 -3.20 59.46 19.61
C ARG A 572 -1.81 58.91 19.24
N GLN A 573 -0.86 59.85 19.33
CA GLN A 573 0.51 59.82 19.84
C GLN A 573 1.22 58.49 20.18
N ARG A 574 2.44 58.39 19.63
CA ARG A 574 3.77 58.12 20.23
C ARG A 574 3.92 56.91 21.18
N ARG A 575 4.94 56.08 20.90
CA ARG A 575 6.31 56.25 21.45
C ARG A 575 7.28 55.21 20.86
N ASP A 576 8.39 55.73 20.35
CA ASP A 576 9.64 55.02 20.13
C ASP A 576 10.45 54.87 21.43
N VAL A 577 11.50 54.06 21.32
CA VAL A 577 12.80 54.04 22.04
C VAL A 577 12.92 53.04 23.20
N PRO A 578 14.09 52.40 23.43
CA PRO A 578 15.34 52.36 22.64
C PRO A 578 15.63 51.02 21.94
#